data_AF-A0A1S3M6T8-F1
#
_entry.id   AF-A0A1S3M6T8-F1
#
_cell.length_a   1.000
_cell.length_b   1.000
_cell.length_c   1.000
_cell.angle_alpha   90.00
_cell.angle_beta   90.00
_cell.angle_gamma   90.00
#
_symmetry.space_group_name_H-M   'P 1'
#
loop_
_entity.id
_entity.type
_entity.pdbx_description
1 polymer ?
#
loop_
_entity_poly.entity_id
_entity_poly.type
_entity_poly.pdbx_seq_one_letter_code
_entity_poly.pdbx_strand_id
1 'polypeptide(L)'
;MPSPIETTGKAVYITSTLPYVVLTIFLIRGLTLKGSLDGIKFLFTPDLNELMNPSTWLDAGAQVFYSFSLAFGGLISFSSYNSVHNNCEQDAVIISIINGFTSVYAATVIYSIIGFRATERFDDCLEGNILALLNAVNLPEGNITEGNYAESLQNLNGTFPEIIQSLDLKTCDLQTFLSQGVEGTGLAFIVFTEAITKMPISPLWSILFFIMLFCLGLSTMFGRTWVNIH
;
A
#
# COMPACT_ATOMS: atom_id res chain seq x y z
N MET A 1 5.26 -27.46 32.53
CA MET A 1 5.07 -26.24 31.71
C MET A 1 5.85 -26.44 30.42
N PRO A 2 5.28 -26.19 29.24
CA PRO A 2 6.05 -26.22 27.99
C PRO A 2 7.21 -25.24 28.08
N SER A 3 8.36 -25.59 27.47
CA SER A 3 9.53 -24.72 27.45
C SER A 3 9.23 -23.44 26.66
N PRO A 4 9.82 -22.27 27.00
CA PRO A 4 9.59 -21.02 26.29
C PRO A 4 9.75 -21.17 24.77
N ILE A 5 10.74 -21.94 24.33
CA ILE A 5 11.06 -22.25 22.93
C ILE A 5 9.91 -23.01 22.23
N GLU A 6 9.28 -23.98 22.89
CA GLU A 6 8.19 -24.77 22.32
C GLU A 6 6.89 -23.96 22.19
N THR A 7 6.60 -23.10 23.17
CA THR A 7 5.46 -22.16 23.09
C THR A 7 5.67 -21.09 22.03
N THR A 8 6.89 -20.54 21.92
CA THR A 8 7.22 -19.56 20.87
C THR A 8 7.17 -20.19 19.48
N GLY A 9 7.61 -21.44 19.31
CA GLY A 9 7.51 -22.15 18.03
C GLY A 9 6.06 -22.27 17.51
N LYS A 10 5.11 -22.61 18.38
CA LYS A 10 3.67 -22.66 18.03
C LYS A 10 3.12 -21.27 17.71
N ALA A 11 3.52 -20.25 18.48
CA ALA A 11 3.11 -18.87 18.24
C ALA A 11 3.64 -18.35 16.89
N VAL A 12 4.91 -18.60 16.57
CA VAL A 12 5.55 -18.19 15.31
C VAL A 12 4.85 -18.81 14.11
N TYR A 13 4.41 -20.07 14.19
CA TYR A 13 3.68 -20.70 13.09
C TYR A 13 2.38 -19.95 12.76
N ILE A 14 1.62 -19.53 13.77
CA ILE A 14 0.38 -18.76 13.58
C ILE A 14 0.71 -17.34 13.10
N THR A 15 1.64 -16.66 13.74
CA THR A 15 1.95 -15.25 13.43
C THR A 15 2.67 -15.07 12.11
N SER A 16 3.34 -16.10 11.58
CA SER A 16 3.97 -16.08 10.26
C SER A 16 3.01 -16.44 9.13
N THR A 17 2.05 -17.35 9.35
CA THR A 17 1.11 -17.79 8.29
C THR A 17 -0.05 -16.84 8.10
N LEU A 18 -0.61 -16.29 9.18
CA LEU A 18 -1.78 -15.41 9.13
C LEU A 18 -1.58 -14.18 8.23
N PRO A 19 -0.44 -13.46 8.28
CA PRO A 19 -0.22 -12.33 7.39
C PRO A 19 -0.30 -12.67 5.90
N TYR A 20 0.21 -13.83 5.46
CA TYR A 20 0.10 -14.24 4.06
C TYR A 20 -1.35 -14.54 3.65
N VAL A 21 -2.13 -15.15 4.53
CA VAL A 21 -3.57 -15.38 4.29
C VAL A 21 -4.30 -14.04 4.14
N VAL A 22 -4.05 -13.11 5.06
CA VAL A 22 -4.69 -11.79 5.03
C VAL A 22 -4.26 -10.97 3.81
N LEU A 23 -2.97 -10.95 3.45
CA LEU A 23 -2.49 -10.30 2.23
C LEU A 23 -3.16 -10.87 0.98
N THR A 24 -3.38 -12.17 0.92
CA THR A 24 -4.06 -12.82 -0.21
C THR A 24 -5.54 -12.43 -0.29
N ILE A 25 -6.22 -12.35 0.84
CA ILE A 25 -7.60 -11.85 0.91
C ILE A 25 -7.66 -10.39 0.43
N PHE A 26 -6.73 -9.53 0.88
CA PHE A 26 -6.63 -8.15 0.43
C PHE A 26 -6.26 -8.02 -1.05
N LEU A 27 -5.44 -8.92 -1.60
CA LEU A 27 -5.12 -8.91 -3.02
C LEU A 27 -6.37 -9.18 -3.86
N ILE A 28 -7.08 -10.27 -3.56
CA ILE A 28 -8.31 -10.63 -4.28
C ILE A 28 -9.31 -9.49 -4.17
N ARG A 29 -9.49 -8.94 -2.97
CA ARG A 29 -10.40 -7.80 -2.78
C ARG A 29 -9.93 -6.56 -3.55
N GLY A 30 -8.65 -6.19 -3.43
CA GLY A 30 -8.05 -5.03 -4.07
C GLY A 30 -8.22 -5.07 -5.58
N LEU A 31 -7.92 -6.20 -6.21
CA LEU A 31 -8.08 -6.39 -7.66
C LEU A 31 -9.54 -6.33 -8.14
N THR A 32 -10.53 -6.58 -7.27
CA THR A 32 -11.96 -6.43 -7.62
C THR A 32 -12.47 -5.00 -7.53
N LEU A 33 -11.69 -4.07 -6.96
CA LEU A 33 -12.07 -2.66 -6.82
C LEU A 33 -11.74 -1.87 -8.10
N LYS A 34 -12.58 -0.87 -8.40
CA LYS A 34 -12.38 0.08 -9.50
C LYS A 34 -11.04 0.80 -9.30
N GLY A 35 -10.25 1.00 -10.37
CA GLY A 35 -8.99 1.75 -10.29
C GLY A 35 -7.79 0.99 -9.73
N SER A 36 -7.94 -0.27 -9.31
CA SER A 36 -6.84 -1.06 -8.74
C SER A 36 -5.68 -1.29 -9.72
N LEU A 37 -5.99 -1.43 -11.01
CA LEU A 37 -4.99 -1.61 -12.07
C LEU A 37 -4.14 -0.35 -12.30
N ASP A 38 -4.69 0.85 -12.08
CA ASP A 38 -3.94 2.10 -12.27
C ASP A 38 -2.82 2.22 -11.23
N GLY A 39 -3.09 1.82 -9.99
CA GLY A 39 -2.07 1.74 -8.94
C GLY A 39 -0.98 0.71 -9.24
N ILE A 40 -1.34 -0.47 -9.75
CA ILE A 40 -0.37 -1.51 -10.15
C ILE A 40 0.47 -1.02 -11.35
N LYS A 41 -0.15 -0.37 -12.33
CA LYS A 41 0.56 0.22 -13.46
C LYS A 41 1.55 1.28 -12.99
N PHE A 42 1.15 2.13 -12.04
CA PHE A 42 2.01 3.13 -11.43
C PHE A 42 3.21 2.49 -10.71
N LEU A 43 3.03 1.39 -9.96
CA LEU A 43 4.12 0.64 -9.32
C LEU A 43 5.19 0.16 -10.31
N PHE A 44 4.78 -0.31 -11.48
CA PHE A 44 5.69 -0.89 -12.48
C PHE A 44 6.14 0.09 -13.57
N THR A 45 5.77 1.37 -13.48
CA THR A 45 6.24 2.40 -14.41
C THR A 45 7.51 3.04 -13.86
N PRO A 46 8.69 2.79 -14.44
CA PRO A 46 9.95 3.29 -13.89
C PRO A 46 10.15 4.77 -14.25
N ASP A 47 10.61 5.56 -13.27
CA ASP A 47 11.22 6.88 -13.54
C ASP A 47 12.73 6.73 -13.69
N LEU A 48 13.23 6.94 -14.90
CA LEU A 48 14.65 6.78 -15.21
C LEU A 48 15.52 7.89 -14.60
N ASN A 49 14.95 9.05 -14.28
CA ASN A 49 15.70 10.14 -13.66
C ASN A 49 16.08 9.77 -12.22
N GLU A 50 15.20 9.04 -11.53
CA GLU A 50 15.42 8.59 -10.17
C GLU A 50 16.58 7.59 -10.07
N LEU A 51 16.84 6.80 -11.13
CA LEU A 51 17.97 5.88 -11.17
C LEU A 51 19.35 6.56 -11.15
N MET A 52 19.41 7.83 -11.59
CA MET A 52 20.64 8.63 -11.57
C MET A 52 20.91 9.26 -10.20
N ASN A 53 19.92 9.24 -9.30
CA ASN A 53 20.04 9.85 -7.99
C ASN A 53 20.75 8.89 -7.00
N PRO A 54 21.89 9.28 -6.40
CA PRO A 54 22.61 8.43 -5.46
C PRO A 54 21.83 8.15 -4.16
N SER A 55 20.90 9.01 -3.74
CA SER A 55 20.10 8.76 -2.52
C SER A 55 19.21 7.52 -2.69
N THR A 56 18.65 7.31 -3.87
CA THR A 56 17.78 6.18 -4.20
C THR A 56 18.50 4.84 -4.00
N TRP A 57 19.78 4.77 -4.36
CA TRP A 57 20.61 3.57 -4.16
C TRP A 57 20.99 3.37 -2.69
N LEU A 58 21.25 4.45 -1.96
CA LEU A 58 21.53 4.40 -0.53
C LEU A 58 20.32 3.87 0.24
N ASP A 59 19.13 4.37 -0.07
CA ASP A 59 17.87 3.93 0.55
C ASP A 59 17.53 2.49 0.19
N ALA A 60 17.70 2.10 -1.08
CA ALA A 60 17.51 0.72 -1.52
C ALA A 60 18.47 -0.24 -0.80
N GLY A 61 19.74 0.14 -0.67
CA GLY A 61 20.74 -0.61 0.08
C GLY A 61 20.34 -0.78 1.55
N ALA A 62 20.01 0.33 2.23
CA ALA A 62 19.56 0.30 3.62
C ALA A 62 18.32 -0.60 3.80
N GLN A 63 17.37 -0.53 2.88
CA GLN A 63 16.16 -1.35 2.90
C GLN A 63 16.47 -2.86 2.82
N VAL A 64 17.49 -3.28 2.07
CA VAL A 64 17.92 -4.70 2.06
C VAL A 64 18.42 -5.13 3.44
N PHE A 65 19.27 -4.32 4.10
CA PHE A 65 19.73 -4.62 5.46
C PHE A 65 18.58 -4.70 6.47
N TYR A 66 17.62 -3.77 6.38
CA TYR A 66 16.42 -3.77 7.24
C TYR A 66 15.50 -4.97 6.96
N SER A 67 15.26 -5.30 5.69
CA SER A 67 14.37 -6.40 5.27
C SER A 67 14.87 -7.76 5.78
N PHE A 68 16.17 -8.01 5.66
CA PHE A 68 16.79 -9.25 6.16
C PHE A 68 17.12 -9.20 7.65
N SER A 69 16.95 -8.05 8.32
CA SER A 69 17.42 -7.84 9.68
C SER A 69 18.90 -8.23 9.86
N LEU A 70 19.74 -7.88 8.88
CA LEU A 70 21.18 -8.12 8.95
C LEU A 70 21.82 -7.21 10.01
N ALA A 71 22.90 -7.69 10.63
CA ALA A 71 23.63 -7.02 11.71
C ALA A 71 22.86 -6.81 13.03
N PHE A 72 21.62 -7.32 13.17
CA PHE A 72 20.86 -7.30 14.42
C PHE A 72 21.12 -8.51 15.35
N GLY A 73 21.94 -9.48 14.93
CA GLY A 73 22.31 -10.66 15.74
C GLY A 73 21.26 -11.77 15.83
N GLY A 74 19.99 -11.51 15.48
CA GLY A 74 18.90 -12.49 15.60
C GLY A 74 19.09 -13.75 14.76
N LEU A 75 19.51 -13.60 13.50
CA LEU A 75 19.78 -14.73 12.61
C LEU A 75 20.96 -15.58 13.08
N ILE A 76 21.98 -14.97 13.69
CA ILE A 76 23.14 -15.68 14.24
C ILE A 76 22.70 -16.52 15.44
N SER A 77 21.92 -15.91 16.36
CA SER A 77 21.35 -16.60 17.52
C SER A 77 20.48 -17.78 17.08
N PHE A 78 19.55 -17.59 16.14
CA PHE A 78 18.72 -18.68 15.62
C PHE A 78 19.52 -19.78 14.93
N SER A 79 20.51 -19.42 14.12
CA SER A 79 21.36 -20.40 13.43
C SER A 79 22.21 -21.24 14.39
N SER A 80 22.53 -20.70 15.58
CA SER A 80 23.32 -21.43 16.59
C SER A 80 22.59 -22.64 17.19
N TYR A 81 21.26 -22.70 17.08
CA TYR A 81 20.45 -23.83 17.54
C TYR A 81 20.33 -24.96 16.50
N ASN A 82 20.77 -24.74 15.26
CA ASN A 82 20.74 -25.78 14.23
C ASN A 82 21.82 -26.83 14.45
N SER A 83 21.57 -28.04 13.95
CA SER A 83 22.59 -29.10 13.97
C SER A 83 23.82 -28.72 13.13
N VAL A 84 25.00 -29.23 13.52
CA VAL A 84 26.28 -28.94 12.84
C VAL A 84 26.27 -29.32 11.36
N HIS A 85 25.47 -30.32 10.98
CA HIS A 85 25.35 -30.81 9.59
C HIS A 85 24.11 -30.27 8.86
N ASN A 86 23.62 -29.08 9.23
CA ASN A 86 22.50 -28.42 8.55
C ASN A 86 22.94 -27.73 7.24
N ASN A 87 22.12 -27.79 6.20
CA ASN A 87 22.41 -27.14 4.92
C ASN A 87 22.07 -25.63 4.96
N CYS A 88 22.96 -24.84 5.55
CA CYS A 88 22.78 -23.40 5.70
C CYS A 88 22.77 -22.62 4.38
N GLU A 89 23.43 -23.14 3.33
CA GLU A 89 23.42 -22.52 1.99
C GLU A 89 22.01 -22.52 1.41
N GLN A 90 21.34 -23.67 1.46
CA GLN A 90 19.98 -23.82 0.97
C GLN A 90 19.00 -22.96 1.76
N ASP A 91 19.13 -22.92 3.10
CA ASP A 91 18.29 -22.07 3.96
C ASP A 91 18.43 -20.59 3.58
N ALA A 92 19.67 -20.12 3.37
CA ALA A 92 19.93 -18.73 2.99
C ALA A 92 19.29 -18.37 1.63
N VAL A 93 19.45 -19.22 0.62
CA VAL A 93 18.86 -19.00 -0.71
C VAL A 93 17.33 -18.98 -0.65
N ILE A 94 16.72 -19.93 0.06
CA ILE A 94 15.25 -20.00 0.22
C ILE A 94 14.72 -18.76 0.91
N ILE A 95 15.35 -18.33 2.01
CA ILE A 95 14.93 -17.13 2.75
C ILE A 95 15.04 -15.88 1.87
N SER A 96 16.12 -15.75 1.08
CA SER A 96 16.28 -14.62 0.15
C SER A 96 15.22 -14.56 -0.94
N ILE A 97 14.89 -15.71 -1.55
CA ILE A 97 13.84 -15.77 -2.58
C ILE A 97 12.47 -15.42 -1.97
N ILE A 98 12.12 -16.01 -0.83
CA ILE A 98 10.84 -15.73 -0.15
C ILE A 98 10.77 -14.25 0.22
N ASN A 99 11.83 -13.66 0.79
CA ASN A 99 11.84 -12.25 1.17
C ASN A 99 11.60 -11.30 -0.02
N GLY A 100 12.28 -11.56 -1.14
CA GLY A 100 12.10 -10.80 -2.37
C GLY A 100 10.69 -10.94 -2.95
N PHE A 101 10.18 -12.17 -3.03
CA PHE A 101 8.82 -12.43 -3.50
C PHE A 101 7.78 -11.75 -2.61
N THR A 102 7.90 -11.89 -1.29
CA THR A 102 6.97 -11.29 -0.32
C THR A 102 6.97 -9.77 -0.41
N SER A 103 8.12 -9.14 -0.67
CA SER A 103 8.21 -7.69 -0.85
C SER A 103 7.44 -7.21 -2.08
N VAL A 104 7.63 -7.88 -3.23
CA VAL A 104 6.88 -7.55 -4.47
C VAL A 104 5.39 -7.86 -4.30
N TYR A 105 5.06 -8.96 -3.65
CA TYR A 105 3.68 -9.36 -3.36
C TYR A 105 2.96 -8.34 -2.48
N ALA A 106 3.57 -7.93 -1.36
CA ALA A 106 3.02 -6.91 -0.47
C ALA A 106 2.89 -5.55 -1.17
N ALA A 107 3.89 -5.15 -1.97
CA ALA A 107 3.81 -3.93 -2.77
C ALA A 107 2.62 -3.96 -3.74
N THR A 108 2.39 -5.09 -4.43
CA THR A 108 1.25 -5.26 -5.34
C THR A 108 -0.08 -5.09 -4.60
N VAL A 109 -0.22 -5.68 -3.41
CA VAL A 109 -1.43 -5.52 -2.56
C VAL A 109 -1.64 -4.05 -2.20
N ILE A 110 -0.62 -3.37 -1.69
CA ILE A 110 -0.70 -1.97 -1.26
C ILE A 110 -1.07 -1.07 -2.43
N TYR A 111 -0.38 -1.20 -3.57
CA TYR A 111 -0.62 -0.35 -4.74
C TYR A 111 -1.99 -0.61 -5.39
N SER A 112 -2.56 -1.82 -5.29
CA SER A 112 -3.94 -2.06 -5.72
C SER A 112 -4.97 -1.25 -4.92
N ILE A 113 -4.72 -1.05 -3.62
CA ILE A 113 -5.60 -0.29 -2.72
C ILE A 113 -5.37 1.22 -2.85
N ILE A 114 -4.11 1.64 -3.06
CA ILE A 114 -3.77 3.03 -3.41
C ILE A 114 -4.48 3.43 -4.72
N GLY A 115 -4.48 2.55 -5.74
CA GLY A 115 -5.18 2.77 -7.00
C GLY A 115 -6.67 3.01 -6.80
N PHE A 116 -7.34 2.13 -6.04
CA PHE A 116 -8.75 2.31 -5.69
C PHE A 116 -9.02 3.66 -5.00
N ARG A 117 -8.24 4.01 -3.98
CA ARG A 117 -8.40 5.29 -3.27
C ARG A 117 -8.16 6.49 -4.19
N ALA A 118 -7.17 6.42 -5.08
CA ALA A 118 -6.86 7.51 -6.01
C ALA A 118 -8.01 7.72 -7.00
N THR A 119 -8.60 6.64 -7.52
CA THR A 119 -9.78 6.71 -8.40
C THR A 119 -11.00 7.24 -7.66
N GLU A 120 -11.28 6.79 -6.44
CA GLU A 120 -12.39 7.34 -5.64
C GLU A 120 -12.23 8.84 -5.39
N ARG A 121 -11.01 9.31 -5.06
CA ARG A 121 -10.74 10.75 -4.87
C ARG A 121 -10.85 11.54 -6.17
N PHE A 122 -10.45 10.94 -7.28
CA PHE A 122 -10.59 11.56 -8.60
C PHE A 122 -12.07 11.73 -8.96
N ASP A 123 -12.87 10.69 -8.77
CA ASP A 123 -14.32 10.71 -9.01
C ASP A 123 -15.01 11.73 -8.09
N ASP A 124 -14.73 11.71 -6.78
CA ASP A 124 -15.25 12.68 -5.79
C ASP A 124 -14.88 14.15 -6.16
N CYS A 125 -13.66 14.37 -6.67
CA CYS A 125 -13.19 15.69 -7.11
C CYS A 125 -13.94 16.17 -8.36
N LEU A 126 -14.10 15.29 -9.34
CA LEU A 126 -14.75 15.59 -10.61
C LEU A 126 -16.25 15.86 -10.42
N GLU A 127 -16.92 15.04 -9.60
CA GLU A 127 -18.33 15.24 -9.25
C GLU A 127 -18.55 16.58 -8.54
N GLY A 128 -17.67 16.95 -7.62
CA GLY A 128 -17.71 18.26 -6.94
C GLY A 128 -17.61 19.44 -7.92
N ASN A 129 -16.71 19.35 -8.89
CA ASN A 129 -16.58 20.37 -9.95
C ASN A 129 -17.81 20.41 -10.86
N ILE A 130 -18.33 19.25 -11.26
CA ILE A 130 -19.54 19.15 -12.08
C ILE A 130 -20.73 19.79 -11.36
N LEU A 131 -20.93 19.47 -10.08
CA LEU A 131 -22.02 20.02 -9.28
C LEU A 131 -21.89 21.54 -9.12
N ALA A 132 -20.67 22.05 -8.91
CA ALA A 132 -20.43 23.50 -8.85
C ALA A 132 -20.83 24.18 -10.18
N LEU A 133 -20.44 23.61 -11.31
CA LEU A 133 -20.81 24.12 -12.64
C LEU A 133 -22.32 24.07 -12.90
N LEU A 134 -22.98 22.96 -12.58
CA LEU A 134 -24.41 22.79 -12.77
C LEU A 134 -25.21 23.83 -11.96
N ASN A 135 -24.81 24.06 -10.70
CA ASN A 135 -25.42 25.07 -9.83
C ASN A 135 -25.17 26.50 -10.33
N ALA A 136 -23.97 26.79 -10.83
CA ALA A 136 -23.62 28.12 -11.33
C ALA A 136 -24.37 28.50 -12.61
N VAL A 137 -24.60 27.52 -13.50
CA VAL A 137 -25.25 27.73 -14.80
C VAL A 137 -26.74 27.34 -14.77
N ASN A 138 -27.26 26.88 -13.62
CA ASN A 138 -28.63 26.38 -13.44
C ASN A 138 -29.01 25.28 -14.45
N LEU A 139 -28.11 24.34 -14.69
CA LEU A 139 -28.35 23.19 -15.57
C LEU A 139 -28.90 22.01 -14.76
N PRO A 140 -29.78 21.17 -15.35
CA PRO A 140 -30.27 19.97 -14.69
C PRO A 140 -29.14 18.93 -14.48
N GLU A 141 -29.26 18.16 -13.41
CA GLU A 141 -28.37 17.03 -13.11
C GLU A 141 -28.36 16.03 -14.26
N GLY A 142 -27.17 15.55 -14.64
CA GLY A 142 -26.96 14.60 -15.73
C GLY A 142 -26.68 15.20 -17.11
N ASN A 143 -26.74 16.52 -17.28
CA ASN A 143 -26.34 17.16 -18.54
C ASN A 143 -24.80 17.14 -18.74
N ILE A 144 -24.05 17.30 -17.64
CA ILE A 144 -22.59 17.16 -17.61
C ILE A 144 -22.26 15.83 -16.93
N THR A 145 -21.42 15.03 -17.58
CA THR A 145 -20.94 13.71 -17.16
C THR A 145 -19.41 13.69 -17.22
N GLU A 146 -18.78 12.70 -16.59
CA GLU A 146 -17.31 12.57 -16.57
C GLU A 146 -16.70 12.61 -17.98
N GLY A 147 -17.35 11.95 -18.96
CA GLY A 147 -16.85 11.87 -20.34
C GLY A 147 -17.01 13.16 -21.15
N ASN A 148 -17.93 14.05 -20.78
CA ASN A 148 -18.18 15.31 -21.51
C ASN A 148 -17.70 16.55 -20.74
N TYR A 149 -17.14 16.38 -19.54
CA TYR A 149 -16.76 17.48 -18.66
C TYR A 149 -15.75 18.42 -19.30
N ALA A 150 -14.68 17.89 -19.92
CA ALA A 150 -13.62 18.71 -20.51
C ALA A 150 -14.14 19.60 -21.66
N GLU A 151 -14.97 19.03 -22.54
CA GLU A 151 -15.60 19.75 -23.64
C GLU A 151 -16.63 20.77 -23.13
N SER A 152 -17.46 20.37 -22.16
CA SER A 152 -18.47 21.23 -21.54
C SER A 152 -17.83 22.42 -20.81
N LEU A 153 -16.71 22.19 -20.12
CA LEU A 153 -15.96 23.24 -19.44
C LEU A 153 -15.38 24.24 -20.45
N GLN A 154 -14.83 23.79 -21.57
CA GLN A 154 -14.35 24.68 -22.63
C GLN A 154 -15.49 25.51 -23.24
N ASN A 155 -16.63 24.88 -23.54
CA ASN A 155 -17.80 25.55 -24.10
C ASN A 155 -18.38 26.59 -23.12
N LEU A 156 -18.47 26.25 -21.84
CA LEU A 156 -18.96 27.15 -20.80
C LEU A 156 -17.98 28.30 -20.50
N ASN A 157 -16.68 28.05 -20.54
CA ASN A 157 -15.68 29.10 -20.41
C ASN A 157 -15.76 30.13 -21.56
N GLY A 158 -16.09 29.67 -22.78
CA GLY A 158 -16.36 30.56 -23.91
C GLY A 158 -17.67 31.36 -23.79
N THR A 159 -18.67 30.81 -23.10
CA THR A 159 -20.02 31.42 -23.02
C THR A 159 -20.19 32.33 -21.79
N PHE A 160 -19.64 31.94 -20.64
CA PHE A 160 -19.79 32.61 -19.35
C PHE A 160 -18.43 32.74 -18.62
N PRO A 161 -17.46 33.47 -19.16
CA PRO A 161 -16.10 33.54 -18.61
C PRO A 161 -16.04 34.10 -17.18
N GLU A 162 -16.89 35.08 -16.85
CA GLU A 162 -16.88 35.70 -15.51
C GLU A 162 -17.39 34.75 -14.41
N ILE A 163 -18.40 33.92 -14.71
CA ILE A 163 -18.93 32.94 -13.76
C ILE A 163 -17.88 31.85 -13.50
N ILE A 164 -17.22 31.36 -14.55
CA ILE A 164 -16.19 30.31 -14.43
C ILE A 164 -14.97 30.80 -13.65
N GLN A 165 -14.53 32.05 -13.86
CA GLN A 165 -13.43 32.62 -13.09
C GLN A 165 -13.76 32.83 -11.61
N SER A 166 -15.04 33.00 -11.27
CA SER A 166 -15.50 33.08 -9.88
C SER A 166 -15.63 31.70 -9.21
N LEU A 167 -15.73 30.63 -10.00
CA LEU A 167 -15.77 29.27 -9.48
C LEU A 167 -14.34 28.78 -9.22
N ASP A 168 -14.03 28.53 -7.96
CA ASP A 168 -12.77 27.89 -7.53
C ASP A 168 -12.81 26.38 -7.84
N LEU A 169 -12.69 26.03 -9.12
CA LEU A 169 -12.67 24.64 -9.58
C LEU A 169 -11.35 23.96 -9.19
N LYS A 170 -11.44 22.78 -8.58
CA LYS A 170 -10.27 22.00 -8.18
C LYS A 170 -9.63 21.31 -9.39
N THR A 171 -8.31 21.25 -9.45
CA THR A 171 -7.60 20.45 -10.46
C THR A 171 -7.61 18.97 -10.06
N CYS A 172 -8.41 18.16 -10.76
CA CYS A 172 -8.50 16.73 -10.52
C CYS A 172 -7.52 15.99 -11.44
N ASP A 173 -6.40 15.52 -10.89
CA ASP A 173 -5.40 14.73 -11.62
C ASP A 173 -5.11 13.42 -10.90
N LEU A 174 -5.29 12.30 -11.61
CA LEU A 174 -5.14 10.96 -11.04
C LEU A 174 -3.69 10.68 -10.61
N GLN A 175 -2.70 11.13 -11.40
CA GLN A 175 -1.29 10.89 -11.13
C GLN A 175 -0.86 11.53 -9.81
N THR A 176 -1.35 12.74 -9.54
CA THR A 176 -1.13 13.46 -8.27
C THR A 176 -1.73 12.70 -7.08
N PHE A 177 -2.90 12.08 -7.24
CA PHE A 177 -3.50 11.28 -6.15
C PHE A 177 -2.77 9.95 -5.92
N LEU A 178 -2.18 9.36 -6.95
CA LEU A 178 -1.35 8.15 -6.86
C LEU A 178 -0.02 8.44 -6.14
N SER A 179 0.64 9.56 -6.42
CA SER A 179 1.94 9.91 -5.80
C SER A 179 1.81 10.30 -4.31
N GLN A 180 0.68 10.89 -3.91
CA GLN A 180 0.39 11.20 -2.50
C GLN A 180 0.28 9.96 -1.58
N GLY A 181 0.26 8.75 -2.11
CA GLY A 181 0.25 7.52 -1.31
C GLY A 181 1.63 7.01 -0.89
N VAL A 182 2.72 7.64 -1.38
CA VAL A 182 4.06 7.02 -1.39
C VAL A 182 5.01 7.58 -0.32
N GLU A 183 4.69 8.70 0.32
CA GLU A 183 5.57 9.35 1.30
C GLU A 183 5.41 8.77 2.73
N GLY A 184 6.16 7.70 3.01
CA GLY A 184 6.41 7.20 4.36
C GLY A 184 5.39 6.20 4.92
N THR A 185 5.83 5.44 5.94
CA THR A 185 5.06 4.33 6.53
C THR A 185 3.76 4.78 7.20
N GLY A 186 3.72 5.99 7.77
CA GLY A 186 2.53 6.56 8.40
C GLY A 186 1.44 6.96 7.39
N LEU A 187 1.84 7.46 6.23
CA LEU A 187 0.90 7.86 5.19
C LEU A 187 0.24 6.64 4.56
N ALA A 188 1.00 5.56 4.34
CA ALA A 188 0.47 4.28 3.87
C ALA A 188 -0.61 3.72 4.81
N PHE A 189 -0.46 3.87 6.14
CA PHE A 189 -1.47 3.44 7.11
C PHE A 189 -2.77 4.29 7.02
N ILE A 190 -2.64 5.61 6.88
CA ILE A 190 -3.79 6.51 6.71
C ILE A 190 -4.53 6.18 5.41
N VAL A 191 -3.79 6.02 4.32
CA VAL A 191 -4.30 5.65 3.00
C VAL A 191 -5.09 4.35 3.07
N PHE A 192 -4.53 3.34 3.73
CA PHE A 192 -5.15 2.02 3.82
C PHE A 192 -6.44 2.05 4.64
N THR A 193 -6.43 2.75 5.79
CA THR A 193 -7.62 2.89 6.64
C THR A 193 -8.73 3.69 5.96
N GLU A 194 -8.39 4.78 5.27
CA GLU A 194 -9.33 5.56 4.46
C GLU A 194 -9.98 4.68 3.37
N ALA A 195 -9.18 3.91 2.62
CA ALA A 195 -9.68 3.00 1.60
C ALA A 195 -10.63 1.94 2.19
N ILE A 196 -10.32 1.38 3.37
CA ILE A 196 -11.17 0.40 4.07
C ILE A 196 -12.55 0.98 4.38
N THR A 197 -12.64 2.26 4.79
CA THR A 197 -13.93 2.89 5.11
C THR A 197 -14.87 3.01 3.92
N LYS A 198 -14.32 3.05 2.70
CA LYS A 198 -15.09 3.10 1.45
C LYS A 198 -15.53 1.71 0.96
N MET A 199 -15.02 0.63 1.54
CA MET A 199 -15.40 -0.74 1.17
C MET A 199 -16.67 -1.20 1.92
N PRO A 200 -17.52 -2.05 1.31
CA PRO A 200 -18.64 -2.68 2.01
C PRO A 200 -18.12 -3.57 3.14
N ILE A 201 -18.85 -3.60 4.27
CA ILE A 201 -18.46 -4.35 5.48
C ILE A 201 -17.11 -3.87 6.05
N SER A 202 -16.91 -2.54 6.08
CA SER A 202 -15.66 -1.89 6.52
C SER A 202 -15.09 -2.40 7.87
N PRO A 203 -15.90 -2.71 8.91
CA PRO A 203 -15.38 -3.22 10.17
C PRO A 203 -14.60 -4.55 10.04
N LEU A 204 -15.03 -5.44 9.14
CA LEU A 204 -14.37 -6.73 8.93
C LEU A 204 -12.96 -6.55 8.35
N TRP A 205 -12.83 -5.72 7.31
CA TRP A 205 -11.55 -5.42 6.67
C TRP A 205 -10.59 -4.73 7.62
N SER A 206 -11.09 -3.81 8.45
CA SER A 206 -10.30 -3.16 9.49
C SER A 206 -9.71 -4.17 10.48
N ILE A 207 -10.54 -5.07 11.02
CA ILE A 207 -10.09 -6.12 11.96
C ILE A 207 -9.01 -7.00 11.32
N LEU A 208 -9.22 -7.46 10.08
CA LEU A 208 -8.24 -8.29 9.37
C LEU A 208 -6.90 -7.56 9.20
N PHE A 209 -6.93 -6.30 8.78
CA PHE A 209 -5.73 -5.47 8.60
C PHE A 209 -4.96 -5.29 9.92
N PHE A 210 -5.65 -4.95 11.01
CA PHE A 210 -5.02 -4.75 12.31
C PHE A 210 -4.46 -6.04 12.90
N ILE A 211 -5.16 -7.17 12.75
CA ILE A 211 -4.64 -8.48 13.18
C ILE A 211 -3.39 -8.85 12.38
N MET A 212 -3.37 -8.60 11.07
CA MET A 212 -2.18 -8.80 10.26
C MET A 212 -0.99 -7.96 10.73
N LEU A 213 -1.19 -6.64 10.94
CA LEU A 213 -0.14 -5.76 11.45
C LEU A 213 0.35 -6.20 12.83
N PHE A 214 -0.56 -6.63 13.70
CA PHE A 214 -0.23 -7.17 15.00
C PHE A 214 0.62 -8.44 14.90
N CYS A 215 0.27 -9.39 14.02
CA CYS A 215 1.05 -10.60 13.79
C CYS A 215 2.46 -10.31 13.23
N LEU A 216 2.58 -9.35 12.31
CA LEU A 216 3.88 -8.89 11.78
C LEU A 216 4.73 -8.24 12.88
N GLY A 217 4.12 -7.39 13.71
CA GLY A 217 4.77 -6.77 14.86
C GLY A 217 5.23 -7.79 15.91
N LEU A 218 4.40 -8.78 16.24
CA LEU A 218 4.79 -9.85 17.16
C LEU A 218 5.94 -10.69 16.62
N SER A 219 5.91 -11.06 15.33
CA SER A 219 6.95 -11.90 14.72
C SER A 219 8.32 -11.21 14.74
N THR A 220 8.36 -9.91 14.47
CA THR A 220 9.61 -9.13 14.55
C THR A 220 10.10 -8.94 16.00
N MET A 221 9.17 -8.75 16.95
CA MET A 221 9.51 -8.64 18.38
C MET A 221 10.06 -9.94 18.96
N PHE A 222 9.56 -11.10 18.54
CA PHE A 222 10.16 -12.38 18.93
C PHE A 222 11.64 -12.40 18.53
N GLY A 223 11.97 -12.12 17.25
CA GLY A 223 13.35 -12.08 16.77
C GLY A 223 14.27 -11.16 17.60
N ARG A 224 13.79 -9.98 18.01
CA ARG A 224 14.56 -9.03 18.84
C ARG A 224 14.71 -9.48 20.30
N THR A 225 13.69 -10.14 20.84
CA THR A 225 13.74 -10.63 22.23
C THR A 225 14.73 -11.79 22.35
N TRP A 226 14.80 -12.67 21.36
CA TRP A 226 15.80 -13.76 21.32
C TRP A 226 17.25 -13.28 21.30
N VAL A 227 17.52 -12.08 20.78
CA VAL A 227 18.85 -11.45 20.83
C VAL A 227 19.22 -10.92 22.21
N ASN A 228 18.24 -10.51 23.03
CA ASN A 228 18.51 -9.91 24.34
C ASN A 228 18.54 -10.92 25.48
N ILE A 229 18.07 -12.15 25.24
CA ILE A 229 18.04 -13.20 26.26
C ILE A 229 19.38 -13.96 26.31
N HIS A 230 20.26 -13.84 25.30
CA HIS A 230 21.58 -14.48 25.20
C HIS A 230 22.62 -13.49 24.69
#